data_AF-A0A3P7SPK2-F1
#
_entry.id   AF-A0A3P7SPK2-F1
#
_cell.length_a   1.000
_cell.length_b   1.000
_cell.length_c   1.000
_cell.angle_alpha   90.00
_cell.angle_beta   90.00
_cell.angle_gamma   90.00
#
_symmetry.space_group_name_H-M   'P 1'
#
loop_
_entity.id
_entity.type
_entity.pdbx_description
1 polymer ?
#
loop_
_entity_poly.entity_id
_entity_poly.type
_entity_poly.pdbx_seq_one_letter_code
_entity_poly.pdbx_strand_id
1 'polypeptide(L)'
;MKRKRNAARNTAHQTGRTEDVSDQTGRTEDPLITATEVTLKPLEKAHNQALRLITGEIKFTPIDAMLLVTGSTTIGSLIKEKALILYEKLLRIPMDKFFSTYQNRPRYLKTQSGLMQKAIELKKALQIDGKPKSLSPPMNPFVDIDVVDTLAKKGTTILQCMDRPMSFHTMKALIRREFHTLRCNEIKDRTKEK
;
A
#
# COMPACT_ATOMS: atom_id res chain seq x y z
N MET A 1 16.47 58.27 -18.13
CA MET A 1 15.39 58.76 -17.23
C MET A 1 14.77 57.59 -16.49
N LYS A 2 14.96 57.50 -15.17
CA LYS A 2 14.45 56.42 -14.29
C LYS A 2 13.01 56.74 -13.85
N ARG A 3 12.05 55.84 -14.07
CA ARG A 3 10.67 55.95 -13.55
C ARG A 3 10.59 55.29 -12.17
N LYS A 4 10.45 56.09 -11.10
CA LYS A 4 10.04 55.65 -9.75
C LYS A 4 8.53 55.40 -9.76
N ARG A 5 8.08 54.24 -9.30
CA ARG A 5 6.68 53.96 -8.98
C ARG A 5 6.46 54.24 -7.49
N ASN A 6 5.60 55.20 -7.18
CA ASN A 6 5.21 55.56 -5.82
C ASN A 6 4.14 54.59 -5.29
N ALA A 7 4.33 54.17 -4.04
CA ALA A 7 3.41 53.34 -3.28
C ALA A 7 2.24 54.18 -2.74
N ALA A 8 1.01 53.80 -3.08
CA ALA A 8 -0.19 54.37 -2.47
C ALA A 8 -0.48 53.64 -1.16
N ARG A 9 -0.33 54.36 -0.04
CA ARG A 9 -0.87 54.00 1.28
C ARG A 9 -2.32 54.47 1.32
N ASN A 10 -3.26 53.56 1.51
CA ASN A 10 -4.65 53.91 1.81
C ASN A 10 -4.89 53.75 3.32
N THR A 11 -4.91 54.88 4.01
CA THR A 11 -5.52 55.07 5.33
C THR A 11 -6.96 55.50 5.13
N ALA A 12 -7.93 54.80 5.71
CA ALA A 12 -9.30 55.28 5.84
C ALA A 12 -9.76 55.08 7.29
N HIS A 13 -10.13 56.21 7.88
CA HIS A 13 -10.58 56.41 9.26
C HIS A 13 -11.88 55.67 9.60
N GLN A 14 -11.98 55.27 10.87
CA GLN A 14 -13.22 54.84 11.53
C GLN A 14 -14.17 56.03 11.73
N THR A 15 -15.47 55.79 11.51
CA THR A 15 -16.56 56.54 12.14
C THR A 15 -17.78 55.62 12.22
N GLY A 16 -18.29 55.40 13.44
CA GLY A 16 -19.37 54.46 13.71
C GLY A 16 -20.77 55.02 13.52
N ARG A 17 -21.75 54.11 13.42
CA ARG A 17 -23.10 54.25 13.96
C ARG A 17 -23.78 52.88 14.02
N THR A 18 -24.30 52.57 15.20
CA THR A 18 -25.13 51.42 15.58
C THR A 18 -26.55 51.62 15.08
N GLU A 19 -27.08 50.67 14.31
CA GLU A 19 -28.52 50.39 14.28
C GLU A 19 -28.71 48.87 14.23
N ASP A 20 -29.45 48.37 15.22
CA ASP A 20 -29.81 46.98 15.42
C ASP A 20 -30.77 46.50 14.33
N VAL A 21 -30.39 45.46 13.59
CA VAL A 21 -31.35 44.59 12.91
C VAL A 21 -30.90 43.15 13.10
N SER A 22 -31.64 42.45 13.96
CA SER A 22 -31.57 41.01 14.13
C SER A 22 -31.86 40.32 12.81
N ASP A 23 -30.89 39.60 12.26
CA ASP A 23 -31.17 38.59 11.25
C ASP A 23 -30.52 37.27 11.64
N GLN A 24 -31.37 36.40 12.16
CA GLN A 24 -31.03 35.11 12.73
C GLN A 24 -30.96 34.09 11.58
N THR A 25 -29.86 34.12 10.82
CA THR A 25 -29.55 33.07 9.85
C THR A 25 -28.49 32.14 10.44
N GLY A 26 -28.95 30.98 10.91
CA GLY A 26 -28.09 29.90 11.38
C GLY A 26 -27.14 29.45 10.27
N ARG A 27 -25.87 29.87 10.37
CA ARG A 27 -24.78 29.22 9.66
C ARG A 27 -24.38 28.00 10.49
N THR A 28 -24.69 26.82 9.98
CA THR A 28 -24.00 25.59 10.36
C THR A 28 -22.53 25.78 10.00
N GLU A 29 -21.72 26.12 10.99
CA GLU A 29 -20.26 26.13 10.86
C GLU A 29 -19.82 24.68 10.66
N ASP A 30 -19.48 24.33 9.41
CA ASP A 30 -18.81 23.07 9.13
C ASP A 30 -17.54 23.00 9.99
N PRO A 31 -17.27 21.90 10.72
CA PRO A 31 -16.07 21.80 11.53
C PRO A 31 -14.85 21.97 10.63
N LEU A 32 -14.11 23.07 10.81
CA LEU A 32 -12.85 23.31 10.11
C LEU A 32 -11.82 22.30 10.61
N ILE A 33 -11.73 21.13 9.95
CA ILE A 33 -10.77 20.09 10.29
C ILE A 33 -9.36 20.59 9.94
N THR A 34 -8.73 21.29 10.88
CA THR A 34 -7.35 21.77 10.75
C THR A 34 -6.40 20.64 11.14
N ALA A 35 -5.54 20.24 10.21
CA ALA A 35 -4.51 19.23 10.48
C ALA A 35 -3.51 19.76 11.52
N THR A 36 -3.14 18.91 12.49
CA THR A 36 -2.17 19.24 13.55
C THR A 36 -0.82 19.65 12.94
N GLU A 37 -0.11 20.61 13.53
CA GLU A 37 1.16 21.16 12.97
C GLU A 37 2.22 20.07 12.67
N VAL A 38 2.16 18.95 13.41
CA VAL A 38 3.02 17.76 13.22
C VAL A 38 2.80 17.07 11.86
N THR A 39 1.58 17.09 11.31
CA THR A 39 1.27 16.51 9.99
C THR A 39 1.44 17.51 8.84
N LEU A 40 1.48 18.82 9.12
CA LEU A 40 1.65 19.88 8.13
C LEU A 40 3.01 19.84 7.42
N LYS A 41 4.10 19.70 8.18
CA LYS A 41 5.47 19.70 7.60
C LYS A 41 5.74 18.52 6.65
N PRO A 42 5.38 17.26 6.99
CA PRO A 42 5.46 16.16 6.04
C PRO A 42 4.59 16.37 4.79
N LEU A 43 3.40 16.96 4.96
CA LEU A 43 2.46 17.21 3.86
C LEU A 43 2.99 18.25 2.87
N GLU A 44 3.54 19.36 3.38
CA GLU A 44 4.15 20.40 2.55
C GLU A 44 5.36 19.86 1.76
N LYS A 45 6.22 19.06 2.42
CA LYS A 45 7.36 18.42 1.74
C LYS A 45 6.91 17.48 0.62
N ALA A 46 5.89 16.68 0.87
CA ALA A 46 5.30 15.81 -0.14
C ALA A 46 4.70 16.63 -1.31
N HIS A 47 3.96 17.69 -1.03
CA HIS A 47 3.38 18.57 -2.03
C HIS A 47 4.45 19.18 -2.96
N ASN A 48 5.51 19.74 -2.37
CA ASN A 48 6.59 20.38 -3.14
C ASN A 48 7.40 19.36 -3.95
N GLN A 49 7.56 18.14 -3.43
CA GLN A 49 8.16 17.05 -4.19
C GLN A 49 7.28 16.63 -5.38
N ALA A 50 5.95 16.58 -5.20
CA ALA A 50 5.02 16.30 -6.29
C ALA A 50 5.08 17.39 -7.37
N LEU A 51 5.08 18.67 -7.00
CA LEU A 51 5.19 19.79 -7.93
C LEU A 51 6.46 19.73 -8.79
N ARG A 52 7.60 19.34 -8.20
CA ARG A 52 8.87 19.18 -8.93
C ARG A 52 8.81 18.04 -9.96
N LEU A 53 8.17 16.93 -9.61
CA LEU A 53 7.97 15.80 -10.53
C LEU A 53 7.04 16.18 -11.70
N ILE A 54 6.01 16.98 -11.42
CA ILE A 54 5.03 17.45 -12.42
C ILE A 54 5.65 18.45 -13.39
N THR A 55 6.51 19.36 -12.90
CA THR A 55 7.00 20.50 -13.68
C THR A 55 8.40 20.33 -14.28
N GLY A 56 9.22 19.43 -13.73
CA GLY A 56 10.66 19.36 -14.03
C GLY A 56 11.13 18.28 -15.01
N GLU A 57 10.59 17.05 -14.96
CA GLU A 57 11.20 15.91 -15.69
C GLU A 57 10.22 14.93 -16.36
N ILE A 58 8.98 14.82 -15.92
CA ILE A 58 8.03 13.82 -16.45
C ILE A 58 6.66 14.48 -16.62
N LYS A 59 6.04 14.34 -17.80
CA LYS A 59 4.66 14.82 -18.12
C LYS A 59 3.59 14.03 -17.34
N PHE A 60 3.72 13.90 -16.02
CA PHE A 60 2.76 13.19 -15.20
C PHE A 60 1.50 14.02 -14.99
N THR A 61 0.34 13.35 -14.95
CA THR A 61 -0.86 14.01 -14.44
C THR A 61 -0.68 14.30 -12.95
N PRO A 62 -1.25 15.40 -12.41
CA PRO A 62 -1.19 15.70 -10.97
C PRO A 62 -1.70 14.55 -10.09
N ILE A 63 -2.67 13.77 -10.59
CA ILE A 63 -3.23 12.59 -9.91
C ILE A 63 -2.18 11.47 -9.79
N ASP A 64 -1.47 11.16 -10.88
CA ASP A 64 -0.46 10.10 -10.88
C ASP A 64 0.79 10.50 -10.08
N ALA A 65 1.20 11.77 -10.13
CA ALA A 65 2.31 12.29 -9.32
C ALA A 65 1.98 12.23 -7.82
N MET A 66 0.75 12.62 -7.45
CA MET A 66 0.28 12.50 -6.08
C MET A 66 0.18 11.04 -5.65
N LEU A 67 -0.34 10.15 -6.51
CA LEU A 67 -0.35 8.71 -6.26
C LEU A 67 1.07 8.20 -5.98
N LEU A 68 2.06 8.59 -6.79
CA LEU A 68 3.46 8.19 -6.60
C LEU A 68 4.05 8.71 -5.28
N VAL A 69 3.83 9.98 -4.95
CA VAL A 69 4.38 10.63 -3.75
C VAL A 69 3.72 10.14 -2.46
N THR A 70 2.40 10.00 -2.43
CA THR A 70 1.66 9.55 -1.25
C THR A 70 1.81 8.04 -1.03
N GLY A 71 2.23 7.29 -2.06
CA GLY A 71 2.32 5.83 -1.96
C GLY A 71 0.95 5.15 -1.80
N SER A 72 -0.16 5.87 -1.98
CA SER A 72 -1.52 5.33 -1.90
C SER A 72 -1.75 4.29 -2.99
N THR A 73 -2.17 3.08 -2.64
CA THR A 73 -2.39 2.00 -3.61
C THR A 73 -3.79 2.09 -4.20
N THR A 74 -3.95 1.74 -5.47
CA THR A 74 -5.31 1.55 -6.01
C THR A 74 -5.98 0.41 -5.23
N ILE A 75 -7.27 0.60 -4.93
CA ILE A 75 -8.05 -0.38 -4.17
C ILE A 75 -7.96 -1.77 -4.82
N GLY A 76 -7.99 -1.83 -6.17
CA GLY A 76 -7.84 -3.07 -6.92
C GLY A 76 -6.49 -3.77 -6.70
N SER A 77 -5.37 -3.03 -6.73
CA SER A 77 -4.04 -3.61 -6.47
C SER A 77 -3.89 -4.09 -5.04
N LEU A 78 -4.44 -3.34 -4.07
CA LEU A 78 -4.47 -3.75 -2.68
C LEU A 78 -5.26 -5.05 -2.49
N ILE A 79 -6.44 -5.16 -3.08
CA ILE A 79 -7.26 -6.38 -3.03
C ILE A 79 -6.49 -7.57 -3.62
N LYS A 80 -5.83 -7.39 -4.77
CA LYS A 80 -5.01 -8.43 -5.40
C LYS A 80 -3.84 -8.87 -4.51
N GLU A 81 -3.13 -7.92 -3.90
CA GLU A 81 -2.03 -8.21 -2.95
C GLU A 81 -2.56 -9.05 -1.76
N LYS A 82 -3.64 -8.60 -1.12
CA LYS A 82 -4.24 -9.29 0.03
C LYS A 82 -4.77 -10.67 -0.35
N ALA A 83 -5.40 -10.80 -1.52
CA ALA A 83 -5.91 -12.08 -2.02
C ALA A 83 -4.78 -13.08 -2.26
N LEU A 84 -3.64 -12.63 -2.81
CA LEU A 84 -2.49 -13.50 -3.05
C LEU A 84 -1.81 -13.92 -1.73
N ILE A 85 -1.70 -13.00 -0.76
CA ILE A 85 -1.21 -13.33 0.59
C ILE A 85 -2.12 -14.35 1.26
N LEU A 86 -3.44 -14.22 1.12
CA LEU A 86 -4.40 -15.18 1.66
C LEU A 86 -4.26 -16.55 0.99
N TYR A 87 -4.18 -16.59 -0.34
CA TYR A 87 -3.93 -17.81 -1.10
C TYR A 87 -2.69 -18.55 -0.60
N GLU A 88 -1.59 -17.82 -0.39
CA GLU A 88 -0.35 -18.37 0.16
C GLU A 88 -0.54 -18.91 1.59
N LYS A 89 -1.38 -18.32 2.43
CA LYS A 89 -1.71 -18.90 3.74
C LYS A 89 -2.45 -20.22 3.60
N LEU A 90 -3.45 -20.27 2.71
CA LEU A 90 -4.28 -21.47 2.50
C LEU A 90 -3.43 -22.66 2.04
N LEU A 91 -2.44 -22.43 1.17
CA LEU A 91 -1.52 -23.48 0.71
C LEU A 91 -0.67 -24.11 1.82
N ARG A 92 -0.46 -23.41 2.95
CA ARG A 92 0.44 -23.87 4.02
C ARG A 92 -0.29 -24.52 5.19
N ILE A 93 -1.61 -24.69 5.10
CA ILE A 93 -2.41 -25.35 6.13
C ILE A 93 -2.02 -26.84 6.15
N PRO A 94 -1.45 -27.36 7.26
CA PRO A 94 -0.83 -28.69 7.28
C PRO A 94 -1.83 -29.84 7.13
N MET A 95 -3.08 -29.65 7.54
CA MET A 95 -4.12 -30.70 7.52
C MET A 95 -5.08 -30.61 6.34
N ASP A 96 -4.97 -29.58 5.49
CA ASP A 96 -5.85 -29.43 4.34
C ASP A 96 -5.18 -29.85 3.02
N LYS A 97 -5.76 -30.88 2.39
CA LYS A 97 -5.33 -31.37 1.07
C LYS A 97 -6.00 -30.61 -0.07
N PHE A 98 -7.11 -29.92 0.20
CA PHE A 98 -7.89 -29.28 -0.85
C PHE A 98 -7.11 -28.14 -1.51
N PHE A 99 -6.54 -27.21 -0.73
CA PHE A 99 -5.82 -26.07 -1.29
C PHE A 99 -4.50 -26.47 -1.95
N SER A 100 -3.77 -27.43 -1.38
CA SER A 100 -2.45 -27.87 -1.88
C SER A 100 -2.54 -28.67 -3.18
N THR A 101 -3.64 -29.40 -3.41
CA THR A 101 -3.86 -30.19 -4.64
C THR A 101 -4.75 -29.48 -5.65
N TYR A 102 -5.19 -28.25 -5.35
CA TYR A 102 -6.11 -27.51 -6.21
C TYR A 102 -5.51 -27.27 -7.60
N GLN A 103 -6.20 -27.75 -8.62
CA GLN A 103 -5.89 -27.47 -10.02
C GLN A 103 -6.97 -26.59 -10.63
N ASN A 104 -6.54 -25.57 -11.37
CA ASN A 104 -7.46 -24.73 -12.13
C ASN A 104 -8.01 -25.53 -13.33
N ARG A 105 -9.23 -26.05 -13.19
CA ARG A 105 -9.96 -26.76 -14.25
C ARG A 105 -11.05 -25.87 -14.87
N PRO A 106 -11.30 -25.98 -16.18
CA PRO A 106 -12.41 -25.27 -16.82
C PRO A 106 -13.74 -25.72 -16.20
N ARG A 107 -14.63 -24.75 -15.95
CA ARG A 107 -15.96 -25.01 -15.38
C ARG A 107 -17.01 -24.60 -16.41
N TYR A 108 -17.78 -25.57 -16.89
CA TYR A 108 -18.75 -25.34 -17.98
C TYR A 108 -19.94 -24.46 -17.59
N LEU A 109 -20.44 -24.60 -16.35
CA LEU A 109 -21.60 -23.83 -15.87
C LEU A 109 -21.24 -22.49 -15.21
N LYS A 110 -19.98 -22.25 -14.85
CA LYS A 110 -19.59 -21.09 -14.05
C LYS A 110 -18.65 -20.18 -14.84
N THR A 111 -19.19 -19.06 -15.30
CA THR A 111 -18.47 -18.04 -16.09
C THR A 111 -17.55 -17.17 -15.24
N GLN A 112 -17.83 -17.05 -13.93
CA GLN A 112 -17.01 -16.24 -13.03
C GLN A 112 -15.84 -17.05 -12.46
N SER A 113 -14.64 -16.45 -12.56
CA SER A 113 -13.43 -16.99 -11.96
C SER A 113 -13.49 -16.91 -10.43
N GLY A 114 -13.15 -17.99 -9.75
CA GLY A 114 -13.04 -18.00 -8.28
C GLY A 114 -11.72 -17.41 -7.78
N LEU A 115 -11.63 -17.19 -6.46
CA LEU A 115 -10.42 -16.68 -5.80
C LEU A 115 -9.18 -17.50 -6.13
N MET A 116 -9.26 -18.83 -6.03
CA MET A 116 -8.12 -19.73 -6.30
C MET A 116 -7.62 -19.61 -7.74
N GLN A 117 -8.54 -19.52 -8.71
CA GLN A 117 -8.19 -19.37 -10.13
C GLN A 117 -7.48 -18.04 -10.36
N LYS A 118 -8.04 -16.95 -9.83
CA LYS A 118 -7.44 -15.62 -9.95
C LYS A 118 -6.10 -15.51 -9.24
N ALA A 119 -5.94 -16.12 -8.07
CA ALA A 119 -4.67 -16.12 -7.36
C ALA A 119 -3.58 -16.89 -8.13
N ILE A 120 -3.92 -18.02 -8.76
CA ILE A 120 -2.99 -18.77 -9.61
C ILE A 120 -2.60 -17.97 -10.85
N GLU A 121 -3.56 -17.34 -11.52
CA GLU A 121 -3.31 -16.44 -12.66
C GLU A 121 -2.37 -15.29 -12.25
N LEU A 122 -2.64 -14.64 -11.13
CA LEU A 122 -1.82 -13.56 -10.60
C LEU A 122 -0.41 -14.03 -10.22
N LYS A 123 -0.29 -15.19 -9.56
CA LYS A 123 1.02 -15.75 -9.19
C LYS A 123 1.88 -16.04 -10.42
N LYS A 124 1.27 -16.58 -11.48
CA LYS A 124 1.94 -16.81 -12.78
C LYS A 124 2.34 -15.51 -13.46
N ALA A 125 1.44 -14.52 -13.50
CA ALA A 125 1.73 -13.22 -14.08
C ALA A 125 2.90 -12.50 -13.38
N LEU A 126 3.02 -12.67 -12.06
CA LEU A 126 4.10 -12.13 -11.24
C LEU A 126 5.37 -12.98 -11.23
N GLN A 127 5.39 -14.13 -11.93
CA GLN A 127 6.51 -15.07 -11.98
C GLN A 127 7.04 -15.48 -10.59
N ILE A 128 6.16 -15.56 -9.59
CA ILE A 128 6.53 -15.97 -8.24
C ILE A 128 6.60 -17.50 -8.20
N ASP A 129 7.75 -18.05 -8.57
CA ASP A 129 8.11 -19.45 -8.41
C ASP A 129 8.70 -19.66 -7.00
N GLY A 130 7.99 -20.40 -6.17
CA GLY A 130 8.44 -20.69 -4.84
C GLY A 130 7.59 -21.75 -4.17
N LYS A 131 8.24 -22.85 -3.78
CA LYS A 131 7.58 -23.91 -3.02
C LYS A 131 7.24 -23.39 -1.62
N PRO A 132 5.96 -23.38 -1.22
CA PRO A 132 5.58 -22.88 0.09
C PRO A 132 6.03 -23.86 1.18
N LYS A 133 6.68 -23.34 2.23
CA LYS A 133 6.96 -24.11 3.44
C LYS A 133 5.66 -24.29 4.23
N SER A 134 5.35 -25.52 4.66
CA SER A 134 4.21 -25.79 5.54
C SER A 134 4.33 -24.98 6.83
N LEU A 135 3.19 -24.56 7.39
CA LEU A 135 3.16 -23.98 8.73
C LEU A 135 3.40 -25.10 9.75
N SER A 136 4.18 -24.80 10.78
CA SER A 136 4.25 -25.67 11.96
C SER A 136 2.86 -25.70 12.61
N PRO A 137 2.38 -26.86 13.07
CA PRO A 137 1.19 -26.92 13.90
C PRO A 137 1.34 -25.96 15.09
N PRO A 138 0.25 -25.33 15.55
CA PRO A 138 0.29 -24.60 16.81
C PRO A 138 0.74 -25.55 17.91
N MET A 139 1.87 -25.22 18.56
CA MET A 139 2.37 -25.99 19.69
C MET A 139 1.43 -25.73 20.87
N ASN A 140 0.89 -26.79 21.47
CA ASN A 140 0.18 -26.64 22.73
C ASN A 140 1.22 -26.33 23.83
N PRO A 141 1.15 -25.17 24.52
CA PRO A 141 2.14 -24.79 25.53
C PRO A 141 2.18 -25.73 26.74
N PHE A 142 1.21 -26.62 26.90
CA PHE A 142 1.17 -27.61 27.99
C PHE A 142 1.85 -28.95 27.65
N VAL A 143 2.42 -29.12 26.44
CA VAL A 143 2.92 -30.43 25.97
C VAL A 143 4.45 -30.60 26.10
N ASP A 144 5.24 -29.53 26.24
CA ASP A 144 6.71 -29.63 26.21
C ASP A 144 7.40 -28.74 27.28
N ILE A 145 7.38 -29.19 28.54
CA ILE A 145 8.29 -28.66 29.57
C ILE A 145 9.67 -29.33 29.47
N ASP A 146 9.76 -30.52 28.88
CA ASP A 146 10.98 -31.35 28.89
C ASP A 146 11.98 -31.09 27.73
N VAL A 147 11.64 -30.25 26.75
CA VAL A 147 12.47 -30.04 25.55
C VAL A 147 13.53 -28.94 25.72
N VAL A 148 13.39 -28.07 26.72
CA VAL A 148 14.24 -26.87 26.92
C VAL A 148 15.72 -27.23 27.13
N ASP A 149 16.03 -28.41 27.71
CA ASP A 149 17.40 -28.82 28.04
C ASP A 149 18.20 -29.43 26.87
N THR A 150 17.56 -29.71 25.72
CA THR A 150 18.25 -30.36 24.59
C THR A 150 18.86 -29.39 23.58
N LEU A 151 18.49 -28.10 23.62
CA LEU A 151 18.91 -27.12 22.62
C LEU A 151 20.39 -26.69 22.78
N ALA A 152 20.97 -26.80 23.97
CA ALA A 152 22.33 -26.36 24.25
C ALA A 152 23.44 -27.28 23.71
N LYS A 153 23.13 -28.52 23.28
CA LYS A 153 24.15 -29.57 23.05
C LYS A 153 24.54 -29.85 21.60
N LYS A 154 23.94 -29.24 20.57
CA LYS A 154 24.31 -29.54 19.18
C LYS A 154 24.81 -28.31 18.42
N GLY A 155 26.12 -28.32 18.14
CA GLY A 155 26.76 -27.41 17.17
C GLY A 155 25.99 -27.46 15.85
N THR A 156 25.38 -26.32 15.49
CA THR A 156 24.47 -26.24 14.34
C THR A 156 25.26 -25.91 13.09
N THR A 157 25.48 -26.90 12.22
CA THR A 157 26.01 -26.68 10.87
C THR A 157 24.87 -26.18 9.98
N ILE A 158 24.91 -24.90 9.59
CA ILE A 158 23.91 -24.30 8.70
C ILE A 158 24.25 -24.67 7.25
N LEU A 159 23.73 -25.80 6.77
CA LEU A 159 23.80 -26.15 5.35
C LEU A 159 22.80 -25.27 4.58
N GLN A 160 23.30 -24.35 3.76
CA GLN A 160 22.48 -23.55 2.86
C GLN A 160 22.05 -24.41 1.67
N CYS A 161 20.85 -25.00 1.78
CA CYS A 161 20.23 -25.73 0.68
C CYS A 161 19.42 -24.76 -0.19
N MET A 162 19.71 -24.70 -1.50
CA MET A 162 19.04 -23.79 -2.44
C MET A 162 17.57 -24.20 -2.72
N ASP A 163 17.20 -25.46 -2.52
CA ASP A 163 15.84 -25.99 -2.69
C ASP A 163 14.94 -25.78 -1.46
N ARG A 164 15.32 -24.88 -0.55
CA ARG A 164 14.59 -24.70 0.70
C ARG A 164 13.24 -24.03 0.43
N PRO A 165 12.12 -24.62 0.89
CA PRO A 165 10.82 -24.00 0.72
C PRO A 165 10.75 -22.68 1.49
N MET A 166 10.18 -21.66 0.85
CA MET A 166 10.14 -20.29 1.39
C MET A 166 9.19 -20.19 2.58
N SER A 167 9.65 -19.50 3.63
CA SER A 167 8.81 -19.15 4.76
C SER A 167 7.65 -18.26 4.34
N PHE A 168 6.55 -18.27 5.10
CA PHE A 168 5.42 -17.38 4.84
C PHE A 168 5.82 -15.89 4.83
N HIS A 169 6.71 -15.47 5.75
CA HIS A 169 7.16 -14.09 5.84
C HIS A 169 7.99 -13.68 4.62
N THR A 170 8.88 -14.56 4.15
CA THR A 170 9.67 -14.35 2.93
C THR A 170 8.75 -14.17 1.72
N MET A 171 7.77 -15.08 1.57
CA MET A 171 6.83 -15.02 0.45
C MET A 171 5.95 -13.76 0.50
N LYS A 172 5.46 -13.40 1.70
CA LYS A 172 4.67 -12.18 1.90
C LYS A 172 5.46 -10.92 1.55
N ALA A 173 6.76 -10.88 1.90
CA ALA A 173 7.64 -9.78 1.56
C ALA A 173 7.88 -9.69 0.04
N LEU A 174 8.11 -10.85 -0.61
CA LEU A 174 8.28 -10.94 -2.05
C LEU A 174 7.03 -10.46 -2.80
N ILE A 175 5.84 -10.92 -2.41
CA ILE A 175 4.56 -10.46 -2.99
C ILE A 175 4.44 -8.93 -2.91
N ARG A 176 4.70 -8.35 -1.72
CA ARG A 176 4.64 -6.89 -1.54
C ARG A 176 5.61 -6.15 -2.46
N ARG A 177 6.83 -6.68 -2.61
CA ARG A 177 7.86 -6.11 -3.48
C ARG A 177 7.43 -6.15 -4.95
N GLU A 178 6.87 -7.26 -5.42
CA GLU A 178 6.42 -7.38 -6.81
C GLU A 178 5.27 -6.42 -7.11
N PHE A 179 4.28 -6.33 -6.22
CA PHE A 179 3.18 -5.37 -6.37
C PHE A 179 3.66 -3.91 -6.35
N HIS A 180 4.66 -3.60 -5.53
CA HIS A 180 5.29 -2.28 -5.54
C HIS A 180 6.01 -2.00 -6.87
N THR A 181 6.76 -2.97 -7.37
CA THR A 181 7.54 -2.85 -8.62
C THR A 181 6.63 -2.67 -9.82
N LEU A 182 5.58 -3.48 -9.95
CA LEU A 182 4.58 -3.35 -11.01
C LEU A 182 3.96 -1.96 -11.05
N ARG A 183 3.60 -1.42 -9.88
CA ARG A 183 3.05 -0.07 -9.78
C ARG A 183 4.02 0.97 -10.30
N CYS A 184 5.29 0.91 -9.90
CA CYS A 184 6.30 1.85 -10.38
C CYS A 184 6.45 1.79 -11.90
N ASN A 185 6.32 0.60 -12.50
CA ASN A 185 6.39 0.41 -13.96
C ASN A 185 5.13 0.93 -14.67
N GLU A 186 3.93 0.59 -14.20
CA GLU A 186 2.66 1.06 -14.77
C GLU A 186 2.59 2.60 -14.83
N ILE A 187 3.04 3.23 -13.75
CA ILE A 187 3.17 4.69 -13.66
C ILE A 187 4.13 5.18 -14.77
N LYS A 188 5.34 4.62 -14.88
CA LYS A 188 6.31 4.99 -15.92
C LYS A 188 5.84 4.76 -17.37
N ASP A 189 5.01 3.75 -17.61
CA ASP A 189 4.54 3.44 -18.97
C ASP A 189 3.48 4.45 -19.43
N ARG A 190 2.56 4.86 -18.53
CA ARG A 190 1.57 5.93 -18.79
C ARG A 190 2.19 7.26 -19.18
N THR A 191 3.45 7.50 -18.83
CA THR A 191 4.15 8.75 -19.16
C THR A 191 5.00 8.68 -20.41
N LYS A 192 5.28 7.49 -20.94
CA LYS A 192 5.95 7.32 -22.24
C LYS A 192 4.97 7.40 -23.42
N GLU A 193 3.70 7.08 -23.18
CA GLU A 193 2.64 7.04 -24.21
C GLU A 193 2.06 8.44 -24.55
N LYS A 194 2.57 9.53 -23.94
CA LYS A 194 2.10 10.92 -24.10
C LYS A 194 3.21 11.92 -24.45
#